data_AF-A0A7G5H4E9-F1
#
_entry.id   AF-A0A7G5H4E9-F1
#
_cell.length_a   1.000
_cell.length_b   1.000
_cell.length_c   1.000
_cell.angle_alpha   90.00
_cell.angle_beta   90.00
_cell.angle_gamma   90.00
#
_symmetry.space_group_name_H-M   'P 1'
#
loop_
_entity.id
_entity.type
_entity.pdbx_description
1 polymer ?
#
loop_
_entity_poly.entity_id
_entity_poly.type
_entity_poly.pdbx_seq_one_letter_code
_entity_poly.pdbx_strand_id
1 'polypeptide(L)'
;MVYSREVYFEEYPPSIEKIIERVGQRTGIKATYLADKWLLTNPVDIRDVFCLYPDEANTITLINEGEVRDLLQATLYTLLEMGGYYSD
;
A
#
# COMPACT_ATOMS: atom_id res chain seq x y z
N MET A 1 9.24 2.43 -16.12
CA MET A 1 10.19 2.41 -14.99
C MET A 1 9.46 1.87 -13.79
N VAL A 2 10.05 0.89 -13.10
CA VAL A 2 9.47 0.24 -11.92
C VAL A 2 10.07 0.90 -10.69
N TYR A 3 9.24 1.19 -9.69
CA TYR A 3 9.67 1.75 -8.41
C TYR A 3 9.28 0.81 -7.28
N SER A 4 10.19 0.60 -6.34
CA SER A 4 9.95 -0.12 -5.08
C SER A 4 10.09 0.86 -3.92
N ARG A 5 9.23 0.74 -2.92
CA ARG A 5 9.29 1.49 -1.67
C ARG A 5 9.03 0.53 -0.52
N GLU A 6 9.86 0.60 0.51
CA GLU A 6 9.77 -0.25 1.69
C GLU A 6 9.36 0.62 2.88
N VAL A 7 8.34 0.18 3.59
CA VAL A 7 7.87 0.81 4.83
C VAL A 7 8.11 -0.16 5.97
N TYR A 8 8.97 0.23 6.89
CA TYR A 8 9.40 -0.56 8.03
C TYR A 8 8.52 -0.28 9.25
N PHE A 9 8.39 -1.27 10.12
CA PHE A 9 7.65 -1.20 11.38
C PHE A 9 8.51 -1.77 12.52
N GLU A 10 8.44 -1.15 13.70
CA GLU A 10 9.12 -1.64 14.91
C GLU A 10 8.56 -3.00 15.37
N GLU A 11 7.26 -3.20 15.17
CA GLU A 11 6.52 -4.43 15.47
C GLU A 11 5.91 -5.03 14.20
N TYR A 12 5.00 -6.00 14.35
CA TYR A 12 4.29 -6.57 13.21
C TYR A 12 3.51 -5.50 12.43
N PRO A 13 3.62 -5.51 11.09
CA PRO A 13 2.94 -4.55 10.23
C PRO A 13 1.41 -4.72 10.33
N PRO A 14 0.65 -3.65 10.06
CA PRO A 14 -0.80 -3.73 10.04
C PRO A 14 -1.30 -4.70 8.97
N SER A 15 -2.42 -5.38 9.25
CA SER A 15 -3.03 -6.29 8.28
C SER A 15 -3.52 -5.55 7.03
N ILE A 16 -3.55 -6.25 5.89
CA ILE A 16 -3.99 -5.69 4.62
C ILE A 16 -5.42 -5.15 4.70
N GLU A 17 -6.31 -5.84 5.40
CA GLU A 17 -7.70 -5.40 5.60
C GLU A 17 -7.75 -4.05 6.31
N LYS A 18 -6.94 -3.87 7.36
CA LYS A 18 -6.88 -2.64 8.14
C LYS A 18 -6.29 -1.48 7.32
N ILE A 19 -5.31 -1.77 6.47
CA ILE A 19 -4.73 -0.78 5.55
C ILE A 19 -5.80 -0.32 4.56
N ILE A 20 -6.51 -1.25 3.92
CA ILE A 20 -7.58 -0.95 2.95
C ILE A 20 -8.70 -0.14 3.59
N GLU A 21 -9.12 -0.53 4.80
CA GLU A 21 -10.14 0.18 5.55
C GLU A 21 -9.74 1.65 5.77
N ARG A 22 -8.54 1.91 6.27
CA ARG A 22 -8.06 3.28 6.49
C ARG A 22 -7.88 4.08 5.21
N VAL A 23 -7.35 3.45 4.16
CA VAL A 23 -7.23 4.10 2.84
C VAL A 23 -8.62 4.52 2.34
N GLY A 24 -9.61 3.63 2.44
CA GLY A 24 -10.99 3.92 2.04
C GLY A 24 -11.64 5.00 2.90
N GLN A 25 -11.41 5.03 4.22
CA GLN A 25 -11.88 6.11 5.10
C GLN A 25 -11.27 7.47 4.73
N ARG A 26 -10.01 7.50 4.29
CA ARG A 26 -9.31 8.73 3.91
C ARG A 26 -9.79 9.27 2.56
N THR A 27 -9.89 8.40 1.55
CA THR A 27 -10.05 8.83 0.15
C THR A 27 -11.44 8.59 -0.42
N GLY A 28 -12.25 7.77 0.24
CA GLY A 28 -13.49 7.21 -0.33
C GLY A 28 -13.26 6.09 -1.36
N ILE A 29 -12.01 5.76 -1.68
CA ILE A 29 -11.67 4.70 -2.65
C ILE A 29 -11.91 3.34 -1.99
N LYS A 30 -12.82 2.54 -2.58
CA LYS A 30 -13.05 1.15 -2.17
C LYS A 30 -12.05 0.22 -2.84
N ALA A 31 -10.80 0.28 -2.38
CA ALA A 31 -9.71 -0.51 -2.94
C ALA A 31 -9.97 -2.01 -2.77
N THR A 32 -9.59 -2.80 -3.77
CA THR A 32 -9.70 -4.27 -3.72
C THR A 32 -8.31 -4.87 -3.71
N TYR A 33 -8.05 -5.77 -2.76
CA TYR A 33 -6.80 -6.53 -2.73
C TYR A 33 -6.98 -7.91 -3.33
N LEU A 34 -6.19 -8.21 -4.35
CA LEU A 34 -6.11 -9.49 -5.03
C LEU A 34 -4.94 -10.27 -4.43
N ALA A 35 -5.22 -11.08 -3.41
CA ALA A 35 -4.19 -11.77 -2.63
C ALA A 35 -3.35 -12.76 -3.45
N ASP A 36 -3.92 -13.35 -4.50
CA ASP A 36 -3.23 -14.24 -5.45
C ASP A 36 -2.18 -13.52 -6.31
N LYS A 37 -2.26 -12.19 -6.38
CA LYS A 37 -1.38 -11.33 -7.18
C LYS A 37 -0.66 -10.26 -6.37
N TRP A 38 -0.89 -10.21 -5.06
CA TRP A 38 -0.43 -9.16 -4.14
C TRP A 38 -0.75 -7.75 -4.62
N LEU A 39 -1.92 -7.57 -5.23
CA LEU A 39 -2.19 -6.40 -6.06
C LEU A 39 -3.37 -5.62 -5.51
N LEU A 40 -3.17 -4.33 -5.26
CA LEU A 40 -4.20 -3.42 -4.78
C LEU A 40 -4.73 -2.60 -5.96
N THR A 41 -6.04 -2.66 -6.21
CA THR A 41 -6.69 -1.97 -7.34
C THR A 41 -7.66 -0.90 -6.88
N ASN A 42 -7.68 0.20 -7.61
CA ASN A 42 -8.78 1.16 -7.59
C ASN A 42 -9.85 0.72 -8.62
N PRO A 43 -11.10 0.45 -8.21
CA PRO A 43 -12.14 0.05 -9.16
C PRO A 43 -12.59 1.18 -10.11
N VAL A 44 -12.23 2.43 -9.83
CA VAL A 44 -12.63 3.62 -10.60
C VAL A 44 -11.55 4.04 -11.61
N ASP A 45 -10.27 3.77 -11.36
CA ASP A 45 -9.16 3.96 -12.32
C ASP A 45 -8.30 2.71 -12.40
N ILE A 46 -8.39 2.00 -13.52
CA ILE A 46 -7.64 0.76 -13.78
C ILE A 46 -6.12 0.94 -13.82
N ARG A 47 -5.63 2.19 -13.96
CA ARG A 47 -4.20 2.50 -13.96
C ARG A 47 -3.69 2.80 -12.55
N ASP A 48 -4.60 2.98 -11.59
CA ASP A 48 -4.29 3.23 -10.19
C ASP A 48 -4.22 1.89 -9.45
N VAL A 49 -3.08 1.23 -9.67
CA VAL A 49 -2.81 -0.14 -9.27
C VAL A 49 -1.34 -0.29 -8.89
N PHE A 50 -1.06 -1.06 -7.86
CA PHE A 50 0.31 -1.39 -7.44
C PHE A 50 0.33 -2.69 -6.64
N CYS A 51 1.51 -3.28 -6.50
CA CYS A 51 1.71 -4.45 -5.64
C CYS A 51 1.94 -4.01 -4.19
N LEU A 52 1.26 -4.66 -3.25
CA LEU A 52 1.38 -4.44 -1.81
C LEU A 52 1.74 -5.78 -1.15
N TYR A 53 2.98 -5.89 -0.66
CA TYR A 53 3.51 -7.13 -0.11
C TYR A 53 4.00 -6.92 1.33
N PRO A 54 3.37 -7.56 2.33
CA PRO A 54 3.93 -7.64 3.68
C PRO A 54 5.03 -8.72 3.72
N ASP A 55 6.24 -8.29 4.10
CA ASP A 55 7.41 -9.15 4.33
C ASP A 55 7.43 -9.68 5.76
N GLU A 56 8.08 -10.83 5.97
CA GLU A 56 8.31 -11.43 7.29
C GLU A 56 9.21 -10.56 8.19
N ALA A 57 9.99 -9.64 7.61
CA ALA A 57 10.91 -8.74 8.30
C ALA A 57 10.25 -7.43 8.79
N ASN A 58 9.03 -7.48 9.33
CA ASN A 58 8.26 -6.31 9.78
C ASN A 58 8.18 -5.15 8.76
N THR A 59 8.12 -5.50 7.48
CA THR A 59 8.21 -4.53 6.38
C THR A 59 7.01 -4.69 5.45
N ILE A 60 6.55 -3.61 4.85
CA ILE A 60 5.59 -3.62 3.75
C ILE A 60 6.27 -3.01 2.52
N THR A 61 6.35 -3.79 1.45
CA THR A 61 6.92 -3.39 0.16
C THR A 61 5.81 -3.02 -0.81
N LEU A 62 5.93 -1.83 -1.41
CA LEU A 62 5.03 -1.30 -2.41
C LEU A 62 5.76 -1.18 -3.74
N ILE A 63 5.27 -1.84 -4.78
CA ILE A 63 5.88 -1.83 -6.11
C ILE A 63 4.88 -1.28 -7.12
N ASN A 64 5.25 -0.23 -7.85
CA ASN A 64 4.41 0.35 -8.89
C ASN A 64 5.19 0.57 -10.18
N GLU A 65 4.47 0.51 -11.30
CA GLU A 65 5.01 0.87 -12.61
C GLU A 65 4.53 2.27 -13.01
N GLY A 66 5.46 3.12 -13.44
CA GLY A 66 5.13 4.45 -13.92
C GLY A 66 4.81 5.45 -12.79
N GLU A 67 3.85 6.33 -13.04
CA GLU A 67 3.52 7.46 -12.16
C GLU A 67 2.83 7.00 -10.88
N VAL A 68 3.12 7.70 -9.77
CA VAL A 68 2.37 7.55 -8.52
C VAL A 68 0.97 8.11 -8.73
N ARG A 69 -0.03 7.36 -8.27
CA ARG A 69 -1.46 7.69 -8.36
C ARG A 69 -2.08 7.78 -6.96
N ASP A 70 -3.33 8.21 -6.89
CA ASP A 70 -4.03 8.54 -5.64
C ASP A 70 -4.06 7.37 -4.64
N LEU A 71 -4.32 6.14 -5.10
CA LEU A 71 -4.35 4.99 -4.20
C LEU A 71 -2.97 4.72 -3.61
N LEU A 72 -1.92 4.68 -4.43
CA LEU A 72 -0.55 4.43 -3.93
C LEU A 72 -0.12 5.52 -2.95
N GLN A 73 -0.37 6.79 -3.28
CA GLN A 73 -0.02 7.90 -2.40
C GLN A 73 -0.78 7.80 -1.07
N ALA A 74 -2.08 7.52 -1.11
CA ALA A 74 -2.90 7.36 0.09
C ALA A 74 -2.46 6.15 0.93
N THR A 75 -2.07 5.04 0.31
CA THR A 75 -1.55 3.87 1.02
C THR A 75 -0.24 4.19 1.72
N LEU A 76 0.71 4.85 1.05
CA LEU A 76 1.98 5.26 1.67
C LEU A 76 1.74 6.14 2.90
N TYR A 77 0.92 7.18 2.79
CA TYR A 77 0.57 8.02 3.95
C TYR A 77 -0.12 7.23 5.06
N THR A 78 -1.01 6.30 4.70
CA THR A 78 -1.71 5.47 5.67
C THR A 78 -0.73 4.58 6.45
N LEU A 79 0.25 3.98 5.77
CA LEU A 79 1.27 3.16 6.43
C LEU A 79 2.11 3.98 7.41
N LEU A 80 2.52 5.19 7.02
CA LEU A 80 3.25 6.10 7.90
C LEU A 80 2.44 6.49 9.15
N GLU A 81 1.16 6.82 8.99
CA GLU A 81 0.26 7.09 10.12
C GLU A 81 -0.04 5.88 11.00
N MET A 82 0.21 4.68 10.50
CA MET A 82 0.09 3.43 11.25
C MET A 82 1.38 3.05 11.96
N GLY A 83 2.36 3.96 12.02
CA GLY A 83 3.64 3.75 12.69
C GLY A 83 4.76 3.27 11.76
N GLY A 84 4.51 3.24 10.45
CA GLY A 84 5.52 2.90 9.46
C GLY A 84 6.54 4.03 9.29
N TYR A 85 7.76 3.69 8.90
CA TYR A 85 8.82 4.65 8.59
C TYR A 85 9.67 4.18 7.41
N TYR A 86 10.38 5.12 6.79
CA TYR A 86 11.40 4.80 5.79
C TYR A 86 12.75 4.65 6.49
N SER A 87 13.52 3.64 6.10
CA SER A 87 14.95 3.59 6.38
C SER A 87 15.69 4.24 5.22
N ASP A 88 16.71 5.04 5.54
CA ASP A 88 17.74 5.46 4.58
C ASP A 88 18.66 4.28 4.21
#